data_AF-A0A415HV98-F1
#
_entry.id   AF-A0A415HV98-F1
#
_cell.length_a   1.000
_cell.length_b   1.000
_cell.length_c   1.000
_cell.angle_alpha   90.00
_cell.angle_beta   90.00
_cell.angle_gamma   90.00
#
_symmetry.space_group_name_H-M   'P 1'
#
loop_
_entity.id
_entity.type
_entity.pdbx_description
1 polymer ?
#
loop_
_entity_poly.entity_id
_entity_poly.type
_entity_poly.pdbx_seq_one_letter_code
_entity_poly.pdbx_strand_id
1 'polypeptide(L)'
;MKDWYLMDKTTRPNLLGGYENDAYLDYREDSFAETLQTNIATTVDLYSSDLSECKRIRCVIQGRMGDTQLKTLERIGLFLIGTVRAGMYIYYQDRYWLITGYPDNNGTYEKATLSLCQCKIKWQNDEGKIIERWCNGTSASKYDTGRTGNQYIILTSNNFTILLPDDDDTATLDNKRVFIDRNIHNPKKVFQITRSDDILYLFGETHGGILSFIADKNELDLDHDRPDLGICDYIDPNQLSSDVPNKPSTGNITGSISGNSNLKIGIPRYYTVSFRENGAEISLSSVSFEWKVDSDFPVSQDVTGEHNETIKLSASDKNRIGKSFKLQIFADTKLIIEKEINIIDVM
;
A
#
# COMPACT_ATOMS: atom_id res chain seq x y z
N MET A 1 49.06 50.38 28.25
CA MET A 1 49.21 49.09 27.56
C MET A 1 47.80 48.52 27.44
N LYS A 2 47.36 48.16 26.23
CA LYS A 2 45.95 47.93 25.89
C LYS A 2 45.36 46.70 26.60
N ASP A 3 44.20 46.86 27.23
CA ASP A 3 43.34 45.78 27.73
C ASP A 3 42.52 45.16 26.59
N TRP A 4 43.18 44.45 25.68
CA TRP A 4 42.55 43.85 24.50
C TRP A 4 41.93 42.45 24.77
N TYR A 5 42.02 41.94 26.00
CA TYR A 5 41.62 40.57 26.36
C TYR A 5 40.35 40.47 27.23
N LEU A 6 39.67 41.57 27.55
CA LEU A 6 38.40 41.59 28.30
C LEU A 6 37.16 41.38 27.41
N MET A 7 37.23 40.46 26.44
CA MET A 7 36.07 40.02 25.67
C MET A 7 35.34 38.90 26.44
N ASP A 8 34.47 39.32 27.35
CA ASP A 8 33.45 38.51 28.02
C ASP A 8 32.28 38.26 27.04
N LYS A 9 31.46 37.22 27.25
CA LYS A 9 30.21 37.00 26.49
C LYS A 9 29.30 38.24 26.39
N THR A 10 29.42 39.20 27.30
CA THR A 10 28.69 40.47 27.39
C THR A 10 29.37 41.67 26.73
N THR A 11 30.66 41.59 26.35
CA THR A 11 31.44 42.72 25.81
C THR A 11 31.87 42.54 24.35
N ARG A 12 31.28 41.57 23.63
CA ARG A 12 31.40 41.54 22.17
C ARG A 12 30.84 42.86 21.62
N PRO A 13 31.56 43.60 20.77
CA PRO A 13 31.00 44.75 20.06
C PRO A 13 29.97 44.24 19.06
N ASN A 14 28.77 44.00 19.56
CA ASN A 14 27.60 43.69 18.76
C ASN A 14 27.08 45.03 18.25
N LEU A 15 27.38 45.35 17.00
CA LEU A 15 26.73 46.42 16.23
C LEU A 15 25.29 45.97 15.92
N LEU A 16 24.45 45.87 16.95
CA LEU A 16 23.04 45.52 16.86
C LEU A 16 22.23 46.77 17.22
N GLY A 17 21.48 47.31 16.24
CA GLY A 17 20.52 48.40 16.39
C GLY A 17 19.23 48.01 17.11
N GLY A 18 19.07 46.74 17.52
CA GLY A 18 17.94 46.26 18.32
C GLY A 18 16.72 45.81 17.51
N TYR A 19 16.75 46.00 16.19
CA TYR A 19 15.70 45.59 15.25
C TYR A 19 16.06 44.33 14.46
N GLU A 20 17.18 43.66 14.77
CA GLU A 20 17.66 42.52 13.99
C GLU A 20 16.73 41.33 14.06
N ASN A 21 16.08 41.13 15.20
CA ASN A 21 15.11 40.05 15.34
C ASN A 21 13.89 40.30 14.47
N ASP A 22 13.36 41.52 14.46
CA ASP A 22 12.19 41.88 13.65
C ASP A 22 12.52 41.79 12.15
N ALA A 23 13.67 42.33 11.73
CA ALA A 23 14.15 42.18 10.36
C ALA A 23 14.39 40.71 9.97
N TYR A 24 14.95 39.89 10.87
CA TYR A 24 15.10 38.47 10.61
C TYR A 24 13.74 37.78 10.47
N LEU A 25 12.76 38.07 11.33
CA LEU A 25 11.43 37.49 11.24
C LEU A 25 10.71 37.85 9.94
N ASP A 26 10.87 39.09 9.47
CA ASP A 26 10.23 39.59 8.25
C ASP A 26 10.85 38.99 6.97
N TYR A 27 12.18 38.77 6.94
CA TYR A 27 12.90 38.42 5.70
C TYR A 27 13.59 37.04 5.71
N ARG A 28 13.42 36.22 6.75
CA ARG A 28 14.08 34.90 6.86
C ARG A 28 13.78 33.97 5.70
N GLU A 29 12.54 33.91 5.23
CA GLU A 29 12.15 33.01 4.12
C GLU A 29 12.72 33.52 2.78
N ASP A 30 12.66 34.83 2.55
CA ASP A 30 13.24 35.48 1.37
C ASP A 30 14.75 35.27 1.29
N SER A 31 15.46 35.36 2.43
CA SER A 31 16.89 35.10 2.51
C SER A 31 17.28 33.70 2.04
N PHE A 32 16.46 32.68 2.37
CA PHE A 32 16.70 31.34 1.86
C PHE A 32 16.34 31.22 0.38
N ALA A 33 15.25 31.84 -0.07
CA ALA A 33 14.89 31.89 -1.48
C ALA A 33 15.99 32.52 -2.35
N GLU A 34 16.61 33.60 -1.89
CA GLU A 34 17.79 34.22 -2.52
C GLU A 34 18.99 33.27 -2.52
N THR A 35 19.25 32.58 -1.41
CA THR A 35 20.31 31.57 -1.32
C THR A 35 20.12 30.48 -2.39
N LEU A 36 18.87 30.06 -2.65
CA LEU A 36 18.56 29.08 -3.69
C LEU A 36 18.87 29.57 -5.11
N GLN A 37 18.93 30.88 -5.35
CA GLN A 37 19.32 31.45 -6.65
C GLN A 37 20.84 31.45 -6.87
N THR A 38 21.63 31.18 -5.84
CA THR A 38 23.10 31.11 -5.93
C THR A 38 23.61 29.73 -6.36
N ASN A 39 24.92 29.64 -6.59
CA ASN A 39 25.61 28.37 -6.89
C ASN A 39 25.77 27.43 -5.69
N ILE A 40 25.38 27.88 -4.48
CA ILE A 40 25.38 27.01 -3.29
C ILE A 40 24.27 25.95 -3.42
N ALA A 41 23.15 26.33 -4.04
CA ALA A 41 22.05 25.43 -4.28
C ALA A 41 22.26 24.60 -5.55
N THR A 42 21.68 23.41 -5.53
CA THR A 42 21.70 22.46 -6.63
C THR A 42 20.28 22.26 -7.14
N THR A 43 20.16 22.03 -8.44
CA THR A 43 18.88 21.64 -9.06
C THR A 43 18.71 20.13 -8.93
N VAL A 44 17.56 19.70 -8.44
CA VAL A 44 17.20 18.29 -8.25
C VAL A 44 15.78 18.05 -8.73
N ASP A 45 15.42 16.79 -8.95
CA ASP A 45 14.05 16.40 -9.24
C ASP A 45 13.43 15.80 -7.99
N LEU A 46 12.36 16.43 -7.52
CA LEU A 46 11.53 15.95 -6.43
C LEU A 46 10.41 15.10 -7.02
N TYR A 47 10.22 13.89 -6.50
CA TYR A 47 9.13 13.01 -6.86
C TYR A 47 8.21 12.79 -5.67
N SER A 48 6.93 12.57 -5.96
CA SER A 48 5.97 12.03 -5.00
C SER A 48 6.41 10.64 -4.51
N SER A 49 5.84 10.19 -3.39
CA SER A 49 6.12 8.89 -2.77
C SER A 49 5.93 7.70 -3.73
N ASP A 50 4.94 7.80 -4.62
CA ASP A 50 4.60 6.78 -5.62
C ASP A 50 5.36 6.93 -6.95
N LEU A 51 6.24 7.92 -7.06
CA LEU A 51 6.98 8.32 -8.27
C LEU A 51 6.09 8.79 -9.45
N SER A 52 4.80 9.07 -9.23
CA SER A 52 3.88 9.48 -10.30
C SER A 52 4.05 10.95 -10.71
N GLU A 53 4.33 11.83 -9.75
CA GLU A 53 4.54 13.25 -9.97
C GLU A 53 6.02 13.61 -9.86
N CYS A 54 6.47 14.55 -10.68
CA CYS A 54 7.83 15.05 -10.68
C CYS A 54 7.86 16.57 -10.79
N LYS A 55 8.64 17.22 -9.92
CA LYS A 55 8.86 18.65 -9.91
C LYS A 55 10.35 18.96 -9.81
N ARG A 56 10.85 19.75 -10.75
CA ARG A 56 12.22 20.27 -10.69
C ARG A 56 12.31 21.42 -9.70
N ILE A 57 13.15 21.27 -8.68
CA ILE A 57 13.33 22.26 -7.62
C ILE A 57 14.82 22.60 -7.42
N ARG A 58 15.09 23.70 -6.71
CA ARG A 58 16.43 24.03 -6.21
C ARG A 58 16.46 23.85 -4.71
N CYS A 59 17.50 23.20 -4.20
CA CYS A 59 17.69 22.95 -2.77
C CYS A 59 19.18 22.95 -2.43
N VAL A 60 19.52 23.02 -1.14
CA VAL A 60 20.92 22.87 -0.70
C VAL A 60 21.12 21.43 -0.20
N ILE A 61 22.10 20.72 -0.77
CA ILE A 61 22.46 19.36 -0.34
C ILE A 61 23.77 19.39 0.45
N GLN A 62 23.69 18.99 1.73
CA GLN A 62 24.80 18.89 2.66
C GLN A 62 25.24 17.45 2.87
N GLY A 63 26.44 17.26 3.45
CA GLY A 63 26.99 15.93 3.76
C GLY A 63 27.75 15.25 2.60
N ARG A 64 28.05 15.97 1.50
CA ARG A 64 28.73 15.41 0.32
C ARG A 64 30.11 14.81 0.60
N MET A 65 30.81 15.32 1.62
CA MET A 65 32.16 14.92 2.03
C MET A 65 32.09 14.00 3.25
N GLY A 66 31.38 12.88 3.14
CA GLY A 66 31.25 11.94 4.27
C GLY A 66 32.54 11.17 4.52
N ASP A 67 33.10 11.28 5.72
CA ASP A 67 34.36 10.61 6.10
C ASP A 67 34.19 9.11 6.42
N THR A 68 32.96 8.60 6.43
CA THR A 68 32.65 7.19 6.70
C THR A 68 31.66 6.66 5.68
N GLN A 69 31.71 5.35 5.43
CA GLN A 69 30.80 4.68 4.50
C GLN A 69 29.31 4.90 4.86
N LEU A 70 28.96 4.97 6.14
CA LEU A 70 27.58 5.24 6.55
C LEU A 70 27.19 6.69 6.25
N LYS A 71 28.07 7.65 6.53
CA LYS A 71 27.85 9.08 6.23
C LYS A 71 27.81 9.38 4.73
N THR A 72 28.28 8.48 3.86
CA THR A 72 28.13 8.66 2.41
C THR A 72 26.76 8.21 1.90
N LEU A 73 26.03 7.39 2.66
CA LEU A 73 24.68 6.92 2.34
C LEU A 73 23.58 7.85 2.87
N GLU A 74 23.93 8.87 3.65
CA GLU A 74 23.01 9.87 4.18
C GLU A 74 23.39 11.27 3.69
N ARG A 75 22.38 12.09 3.41
CA ARG A 75 22.53 13.51 3.10
C ARG A 75 21.50 14.31 3.88
N ILE A 76 21.74 15.61 3.97
CA ILE A 76 20.76 16.56 4.51
C ILE A 76 20.36 17.49 3.37
N GLY A 77 19.06 17.58 3.11
CA GLY A 77 18.50 18.54 2.18
C GLY A 77 17.90 19.73 2.94
N LEU A 78 18.16 20.94 2.44
CA LEU A 78 17.49 22.16 2.89
C LEU A 78 16.58 22.67 1.78
N PHE A 79 15.31 22.87 2.09
CA PHE A 79 14.23 23.18 1.17
C PHE A 79 13.43 24.41 1.62
N LEU A 80 12.66 25.00 0.71
CA LEU A 80 11.64 25.96 1.11
C LEU A 80 10.60 25.25 1.98
N ILE A 81 10.07 25.96 2.97
CA ILE A 81 9.13 25.38 3.94
C ILE A 81 7.89 24.83 3.24
N GLY A 82 7.46 23.61 3.60
CA GLY A 82 6.30 22.95 3.02
C GLY A 82 6.54 22.37 1.63
N THR A 83 7.79 22.22 1.21
CA THR A 83 8.13 21.64 -0.11
C THR A 83 8.20 20.12 -0.07
N VAL A 84 8.65 19.53 1.05
CA VAL A 84 8.96 18.11 1.13
C VAL A 84 8.22 17.41 2.26
N ARG A 85 8.01 16.10 2.11
CA ARG A 85 7.45 15.21 3.12
C ARG A 85 8.32 13.95 3.22
N ALA A 86 8.29 13.27 4.36
CA ALA A 86 8.84 11.93 4.47
C ALA A 86 8.15 10.99 3.48
N GLY A 87 8.92 10.07 2.90
CA GLY A 87 8.47 9.18 1.83
C GLY A 87 8.68 9.72 0.41
N MET A 88 8.83 11.04 0.23
CA MET A 88 9.16 11.58 -1.10
C MET A 88 10.58 11.22 -1.54
N TYR A 89 10.83 11.28 -2.85
CA TYR A 89 12.15 11.02 -3.42
C TYR A 89 12.82 12.26 -4.00
N ILE A 90 14.14 12.32 -3.87
CA ILE A 90 15.00 13.26 -4.58
C ILE A 90 15.87 12.47 -5.56
N TYR A 91 15.79 12.79 -6.85
CA TYR A 91 16.75 12.32 -7.84
C TYR A 91 17.90 13.33 -7.97
N TYR A 92 19.09 12.88 -7.60
CA TYR A 92 20.29 13.70 -7.54
C TYR A 92 21.55 12.85 -7.76
N GLN A 93 22.43 13.29 -8.67
CA GLN A 93 23.66 12.58 -9.07
C GLN A 93 23.38 11.15 -9.57
N ASP A 94 22.43 11.00 -10.49
CA ASP A 94 22.05 9.72 -11.12
C ASP A 94 21.63 8.63 -10.13
N ARG A 95 21.08 9.07 -8.99
CA ARG A 95 20.63 8.23 -7.88
C ARG A 95 19.36 8.79 -7.27
N TYR A 96 18.50 7.88 -6.82
CA TYR A 96 17.34 8.20 -5.99
C TYR A 96 17.75 8.25 -4.52
N TRP A 97 17.21 9.22 -3.81
CA TRP A 97 17.37 9.41 -2.38
C TRP A 97 15.98 9.48 -1.75
N LEU A 98 15.71 8.64 -0.76
CA LEU A 98 14.44 8.62 -0.02
C LEU A 98 14.52 9.64 1.12
N ILE A 99 13.50 10.48 1.29
CA ILE A 99 13.37 11.34 2.47
C ILE A 99 12.88 10.48 3.64
N THR A 100 13.78 10.20 4.58
CA THR A 100 13.54 9.27 5.70
C THR A 100 13.35 9.96 7.05
N GLY A 101 13.90 11.17 7.20
CA GLY A 101 13.74 11.95 8.42
C GLY A 101 12.52 12.86 8.38
N TYR A 102 11.92 13.10 9.54
CA TYR A 102 10.89 14.12 9.75
C TYR A 102 11.36 15.48 9.20
N PRO A 103 10.68 16.05 8.18
CA PRO A 103 10.96 17.41 7.73
C PRO A 103 10.50 18.39 8.80
N ASP A 104 11.44 19.15 9.34
CA ASP A 104 11.19 20.20 10.33
C ASP A 104 11.83 21.52 9.87
N ASN A 105 11.30 22.65 10.33
CA ASN A 105 11.76 23.96 9.90
C ASN A 105 12.16 24.84 11.09
N ASN A 106 13.08 25.77 10.83
CA ASN A 106 13.53 26.77 11.79
C ASN A 106 13.00 28.18 11.47
N GLY A 107 11.94 28.26 10.66
CA GLY A 107 11.39 29.49 10.09
C GLY A 107 12.16 30.06 8.89
N THR A 108 13.37 29.60 8.58
CA THR A 108 14.13 30.02 7.38
C THR A 108 14.03 28.98 6.27
N TYR A 109 14.24 27.72 6.61
CA TYR A 109 14.20 26.60 5.69
C TYR A 109 13.64 25.37 6.39
N GLU A 110 13.22 24.41 5.59
CA GLU A 110 12.86 23.07 6.02
C GLU A 110 14.05 22.13 5.79
N LYS A 111 14.36 21.31 6.80
CA LYS A 111 15.48 20.38 6.78
C LYS A 111 14.93 18.96 6.79
N ALA A 112 15.42 18.13 5.88
CA ALA A 112 15.09 16.70 5.85
C ALA A 112 16.34 15.82 5.69
N THR A 113 16.28 14.62 6.25
CA THR A 113 17.32 13.59 6.08
C THR A 113 17.00 12.73 4.86
N LEU A 114 18.00 12.53 4.02
CA LEU A 114 17.93 11.77 2.78
C LEU A 114 18.77 10.51 2.90
N SER A 115 18.21 9.35 2.59
CA SER A 115 18.91 8.07 2.54
C SER A 115 19.06 7.60 1.10
N LEU A 116 20.27 7.20 0.70
CA LEU A 116 20.54 6.73 -0.66
C LEU A 116 19.76 5.44 -0.97
N CYS A 117 18.99 5.44 -2.06
CA CYS A 117 18.39 4.22 -2.57
C CYS A 117 19.43 3.38 -3.31
N GLN A 118 19.52 2.09 -2.98
CA GLN A 118 20.53 1.17 -3.51
C GLN A 118 19.91 0.00 -4.25
N CYS A 119 18.65 -0.29 -3.99
CA CYS A 119 17.88 -1.36 -4.60
C CYS A 119 16.65 -0.80 -5.28
N LYS A 120 16.21 -1.48 -6.35
CA LYS A 120 14.89 -1.29 -6.94
C LYS A 120 14.19 -2.63 -6.84
N ILE A 121 13.06 -2.65 -6.15
CA ILE A 121 12.28 -3.87 -5.94
C ILE A 121 11.00 -3.80 -6.76
N LYS A 122 10.50 -4.99 -7.13
CA LYS A 122 9.27 -5.17 -7.87
C LYS A 122 8.42 -6.22 -7.19
N TRP A 123 7.13 -5.99 -7.15
CA TRP A 123 6.13 -6.94 -6.67
C TRP A 123 4.81 -6.70 -7.40
N GLN A 124 3.84 -7.56 -7.16
CA GLN A 124 2.45 -7.35 -7.59
C GLN A 124 1.57 -7.12 -6.36
N ASN A 125 0.67 -6.14 -6.48
CA ASN A 125 -0.45 -6.04 -5.54
C ASN A 125 -1.46 -7.19 -5.79
N ASP A 126 -2.52 -7.23 -5.00
CA ASP A 126 -3.53 -8.28 -5.09
C ASP A 126 -4.37 -8.23 -6.38
N GLU A 127 -4.28 -7.13 -7.14
CA GLU A 127 -4.90 -6.98 -8.47
C GLU A 127 -3.95 -7.40 -9.61
N GLY A 128 -2.73 -7.84 -9.29
CA GLY A 128 -1.68 -8.16 -10.26
C GLY A 128 -1.03 -6.95 -10.94
N LYS A 129 -1.32 -5.73 -10.49
CA LYS A 129 -0.60 -4.53 -10.92
C LYS A 129 0.84 -4.65 -10.44
N ILE A 130 1.77 -4.59 -11.39
CA ILE A 130 3.20 -4.60 -11.10
C ILE A 130 3.60 -3.24 -10.54
N ILE A 131 4.10 -3.23 -9.32
CA ILE A 131 4.60 -2.05 -8.64
C ILE A 131 6.13 -2.12 -8.60
N GLU A 132 6.76 -0.96 -8.72
CA GLU A 132 8.20 -0.83 -8.67
C GLU A 132 8.59 0.39 -7.83
N ARG A 133 9.51 0.20 -6.88
CA ARG A 133 9.98 1.26 -5.99
C ARG A 133 11.48 1.19 -5.74
N TRP A 134 12.08 2.36 -5.56
CA TRP A 134 13.47 2.50 -5.12
C TRP A 134 13.54 2.43 -3.60
N CYS A 135 14.41 1.58 -3.08
CA CYS A 135 14.55 1.35 -1.65
C CYS A 135 15.95 1.63 -1.14
N ASN A 136 16.01 2.10 0.11
CA ASN A 136 17.23 2.03 0.90
C ASN A 136 17.31 0.65 1.57
N GLY A 137 18.47 0.01 1.53
CA GLY A 137 18.68 -1.31 2.13
C GLY A 137 19.87 -1.29 3.09
N THR A 138 19.68 -1.81 4.29
CA THR A 138 20.75 -1.95 5.29
C THR A 138 20.83 -3.39 5.77
N SER A 139 22.03 -3.89 6.07
CA SER A 139 22.21 -5.26 6.56
C SER A 139 21.71 -5.34 8.01
N ALA A 140 20.76 -6.23 8.29
CA ALA A 140 20.27 -6.50 9.64
C ALA A 140 21.27 -7.33 10.46
N SER A 141 22.18 -8.06 9.80
CA SER A 141 23.13 -9.02 10.38
C SER A 141 24.39 -8.42 11.02
N LYS A 142 24.38 -7.16 11.49
CA LYS A 142 25.54 -6.57 12.20
C LYS A 142 25.96 -7.32 13.48
N TYR A 143 25.20 -8.33 13.92
CA TYR A 143 25.45 -9.12 15.12
C TYR A 143 25.50 -10.63 14.92
N ASP A 144 25.41 -11.14 13.68
CA ASP A 144 25.39 -12.59 13.48
C ASP A 144 26.82 -13.14 13.43
N THR A 145 27.34 -13.51 14.59
CA THR A 145 28.66 -14.11 14.72
C THR A 145 28.65 -15.49 14.08
N GLY A 146 29.25 -15.59 12.89
CA GLY A 146 29.49 -16.86 12.23
C GLY A 146 30.30 -17.81 13.10
N ARG A 147 29.62 -18.74 13.76
CA ARG A 147 29.96 -20.15 14.04
C ARG A 147 29.21 -20.61 15.29
N THR A 148 28.33 -21.60 15.13
CA THR A 148 28.01 -22.55 16.19
C THR A 148 27.91 -23.93 15.56
N GLY A 149 28.56 -24.91 16.21
CA GLY A 149 29.02 -26.15 15.60
C GLY A 149 27.95 -27.20 15.28
N ASN A 150 28.34 -28.05 14.33
CA ASN A 150 27.90 -29.43 14.09
C ASN A 150 26.50 -29.75 13.57
N GLN A 151 25.81 -28.82 12.90
CA GLN A 151 24.81 -29.19 11.88
C GLN A 151 24.95 -28.25 10.68
N TYR A 152 25.05 -28.80 9.47
CA TYR A 152 25.10 -28.02 8.23
C TYR A 152 23.73 -27.37 7.98
N ILE A 153 23.49 -26.22 8.60
CA ILE A 153 22.55 -25.23 8.09
C ILE A 153 23.41 -24.03 7.70
N ILE A 154 23.80 -23.95 6.43
CA ILE A 154 24.34 -22.71 5.87
C ILE A 154 23.14 -21.79 5.59
N LEU A 155 22.47 -21.33 6.65
CA LEU A 155 21.67 -20.12 6.58
C LEU A 155 22.68 -18.99 6.46
N THR A 156 22.98 -18.59 5.22
CA THR A 156 23.60 -17.29 5.00
C THR A 156 22.53 -16.26 5.39
N SER A 157 22.60 -15.79 6.63
CA SER A 157 21.71 -14.80 7.26
C SER A 157 21.93 -13.41 6.67
N ASN A 158 21.70 -13.29 5.36
CA ASN A 158 21.69 -12.01 4.67
C ASN A 158 20.31 -11.38 4.82
N ASN A 159 19.91 -11.07 6.05
CA ASN A 159 18.66 -10.35 6.27
C ASN A 159 18.92 -8.86 6.06
N PHE A 160 18.03 -8.19 5.33
CA PHE A 160 18.12 -6.76 5.07
C PHE A 160 16.96 -6.03 5.74
N THR A 161 17.20 -4.83 6.24
CA THR A 161 16.14 -3.86 6.54
C THR A 161 15.97 -2.96 5.33
N ILE A 162 14.75 -2.85 4.83
CA ILE A 162 14.40 -2.09 3.64
C ILE A 162 13.49 -0.94 4.05
N LEU A 163 13.83 0.28 3.61
CA LEU A 163 13.00 1.47 3.80
C LEU A 163 12.34 1.86 2.48
N LEU A 164 11.04 2.07 2.53
CA LEU A 164 10.19 2.51 1.42
C LEU A 164 9.26 3.64 1.89
N PRO A 165 8.68 4.42 0.97
CA PRO A 165 7.63 5.37 1.30
C PRO A 165 6.41 4.68 1.92
N ASP A 166 5.71 5.38 2.81
CA ASP A 166 4.37 4.99 3.22
C ASP A 166 3.37 5.46 2.16
N ASP A 167 2.97 4.56 1.27
CA ASP A 167 1.95 4.75 0.23
C ASP A 167 1.04 3.51 0.10
N ASP A 168 -0.14 3.68 -0.52
CA ASP A 168 -1.15 2.61 -0.64
C ASP A 168 -0.60 1.35 -1.32
N ASP A 169 0.29 1.53 -2.32
CA ASP A 169 0.94 0.45 -3.04
C ASP A 169 1.92 -0.32 -2.12
N THR A 170 2.72 0.38 -1.30
CA THR A 170 3.75 -0.17 -0.41
C THR A 170 3.13 -0.90 0.78
N ALA A 171 1.94 -0.49 1.24
CA ALA A 171 1.20 -1.23 2.24
C ALA A 171 0.89 -2.68 1.81
N THR A 172 0.81 -2.95 0.49
CA THR A 172 0.56 -4.31 -0.06
C THR A 172 1.80 -5.21 -0.09
N LEU A 173 2.98 -4.70 0.28
CA LEU A 173 4.25 -5.41 0.18
C LEU A 173 4.43 -6.45 1.31
N ASP A 174 3.73 -6.34 2.42
CA ASP A 174 3.89 -7.26 3.55
C ASP A 174 3.57 -8.71 3.12
N ASN A 175 4.39 -9.65 3.60
CA ASN A 175 4.37 -11.08 3.24
C ASN A 175 4.63 -11.41 1.76
N LYS A 176 4.95 -10.44 0.89
CA LYS A 176 5.32 -10.71 -0.51
C LYS A 176 6.77 -11.17 -0.64
N ARG A 177 7.07 -11.94 -1.70
CA ARG A 177 8.45 -12.28 -2.09
C ARG A 177 8.94 -11.30 -3.15
N VAL A 178 10.20 -10.90 -3.07
CA VAL A 178 10.83 -9.98 -4.03
C VAL A 178 12.24 -10.41 -4.42
N PHE A 179 12.66 -10.01 -5.61
CA PHE A 179 14.05 -10.16 -6.04
C PHE A 179 14.91 -9.01 -5.53
N ILE A 180 16.01 -9.33 -4.85
CA ILE A 180 17.05 -8.37 -4.48
C ILE A 180 18.39 -8.89 -4.98
N ASP A 181 18.67 -8.60 -6.24
CA ASP A 181 19.89 -9.05 -6.91
C ASP A 181 20.56 -7.92 -7.71
N ARG A 182 21.88 -8.01 -7.86
CA ARG A 182 22.64 -7.11 -8.74
C ARG A 182 22.44 -7.48 -10.21
N ASN A 183 22.11 -8.74 -10.49
CA ASN A 183 21.80 -9.19 -11.84
C ASN A 183 20.34 -8.87 -12.19
N ILE A 184 20.12 -7.75 -12.88
CA ILE A 184 18.77 -7.27 -13.23
C ILE A 184 18.14 -8.11 -14.36
N HIS A 185 18.95 -8.73 -15.22
CA HIS A 185 18.45 -9.49 -16.38
C HIS A 185 18.04 -10.93 -16.06
N ASN A 186 18.56 -11.48 -14.97
CA ASN A 186 18.23 -12.83 -14.50
C ASN A 186 18.50 -12.92 -12.99
N PRO A 187 17.66 -12.27 -12.16
CA PRO A 187 17.82 -12.25 -10.73
C PRO A 187 17.58 -13.65 -10.16
N LYS A 188 18.38 -14.06 -9.17
CA LYS A 188 18.28 -15.39 -8.54
C LYS A 188 18.12 -15.33 -7.03
N LYS A 189 18.29 -14.15 -6.44
CA LYS A 189 18.23 -13.95 -4.99
C LYS A 189 16.84 -13.45 -4.61
N VAL A 190 16.07 -14.32 -3.99
CA VAL A 190 14.73 -14.03 -3.50
C VAL A 190 14.78 -13.74 -2.01
N PHE A 191 13.96 -12.79 -1.59
CA PHE A 191 13.73 -12.45 -0.19
C PHE A 191 12.24 -12.37 0.07
N GLN A 192 11.81 -12.89 1.21
CA GLN A 192 10.47 -12.66 1.73
C GLN A 192 10.47 -11.40 2.56
N ILE A 193 9.55 -10.50 2.25
CA ILE A 193 9.32 -9.30 3.04
C ILE A 193 8.45 -9.70 4.22
N THR A 194 8.92 -9.41 5.42
CA THR A 194 8.24 -9.67 6.67
C THR A 194 8.23 -8.40 7.52
N ARG A 195 7.21 -8.30 8.37
CA ARG A 195 7.09 -7.30 9.45
C ARG A 195 7.06 -5.87 8.91
N SER A 196 5.88 -5.41 8.53
CA SER A 196 5.58 -3.98 8.49
C SER A 196 5.57 -3.44 9.93
N ASP A 197 6.64 -2.78 10.37
CA ASP A 197 6.49 -1.87 11.50
C ASP A 197 5.67 -0.67 11.01
N ASP A 198 4.39 -0.65 11.39
CA ASP A 198 3.37 0.32 10.98
C ASP A 198 3.24 1.50 11.97
N ILE A 199 4.02 1.47 13.05
CA ILE A 199 4.01 2.50 14.11
C ILE A 199 5.23 3.41 13.99
N LEU A 200 6.41 2.85 13.74
CA LEU A 200 7.63 3.63 13.65
C LEU A 200 7.72 4.39 12.31
N TYR A 201 8.25 5.62 12.37
CA TYR A 201 8.50 6.48 11.21
C TYR A 201 7.27 7.02 10.46
N LEU A 202 6.08 6.90 11.05
CA LEU A 202 4.92 7.67 10.66
C LEU A 202 4.96 9.04 11.33
N PHE A 203 5.00 10.11 10.54
CA PHE A 203 5.07 11.48 11.06
C PHE A 203 3.75 12.26 10.95
N GLY A 204 2.66 11.54 10.66
CA GLY A 204 1.31 12.09 10.47
C GLY A 204 1.05 12.55 9.03
N GLU A 205 -0.23 12.75 8.70
CA GLU A 205 -0.70 13.03 7.33
C GLU A 205 -0.01 14.24 6.67
N THR A 206 0.35 15.25 7.46
CA THR A 206 0.98 16.48 6.95
C THR A 206 2.46 16.30 6.62
N HIS A 207 3.16 15.40 7.31
CA HIS A 207 4.61 15.21 7.18
C HIS A 207 5.01 13.91 6.47
N GLY A 208 4.04 13.01 6.20
CA GLY A 208 4.25 11.74 5.53
C GLY A 208 4.86 10.67 6.43
N GLY A 209 5.34 9.60 5.80
CA GLY A 209 5.89 8.45 6.52
C GLY A 209 6.78 7.58 5.64
N ILE A 210 7.49 6.66 6.28
CA ILE A 210 8.21 5.57 5.62
C ILE A 210 7.86 4.26 6.30
N LEU A 211 7.83 3.18 5.53
CA LEU A 211 7.67 1.84 6.03
C LEU A 211 9.04 1.14 6.09
N SER A 212 9.27 0.47 7.22
CA SER A 212 10.48 -0.32 7.45
C SER A 212 10.13 -1.80 7.45
N PHE A 213 10.68 -2.53 6.49
CA PHE A 213 10.47 -3.97 6.35
C PHE A 213 11.75 -4.74 6.65
N ILE A 214 11.58 -6.00 7.04
CA ILE A 214 12.66 -6.99 7.08
C ILE A 214 12.55 -7.85 5.82
N ALA A 215 13.65 -8.06 5.13
CA ALA A 215 13.76 -8.95 3.99
C ALA A 215 14.62 -10.14 4.39
N ASP A 216 13.95 -11.27 4.59
CA ASP A 216 14.56 -12.54 4.97
C ASP A 216 14.86 -13.36 3.72
N LYS A 217 16.03 -14.00 3.66
CA LYS A 217 16.42 -14.79 2.48
C LYS A 217 15.43 -15.94 2.25
N ASN A 218 14.96 -16.08 1.03
CA ASN A 218 14.07 -17.15 0.61
C ASN A 218 14.63 -17.86 -0.65
N GLU A 219 14.12 -19.05 -0.96
CA GLU A 219 14.51 -19.83 -2.13
C GLU A 219 13.81 -19.33 -3.38
N LEU A 220 14.44 -19.55 -4.55
CA LEU A 220 13.85 -19.26 -5.85
C LEU A 220 12.92 -20.41 -6.24
N ASP A 221 11.68 -20.08 -6.59
CA ASP A 221 10.69 -21.03 -7.08
C ASP A 221 10.42 -20.75 -8.57
N LEU A 222 10.95 -21.57 -9.47
CA LEU A 222 10.81 -21.35 -10.92
C LEU A 222 9.42 -21.67 -11.45
N ASP A 223 8.54 -22.29 -10.66
CA ASP A 223 7.17 -22.59 -11.07
C ASP A 223 6.27 -21.34 -10.93
N HIS A 224 6.55 -20.49 -9.94
CA HIS A 224 5.76 -19.27 -9.66
C HIS A 224 6.54 -17.97 -9.88
N ASP A 225 7.87 -17.97 -9.75
CA ASP A 225 8.70 -16.79 -9.95
C ASP A 225 9.03 -16.59 -11.43
N ARG A 226 9.07 -15.32 -11.85
CA ARG A 226 9.41 -14.90 -13.20
C ARG A 226 10.66 -14.02 -13.20
N PRO A 227 11.88 -14.62 -13.17
CA PRO A 227 13.14 -13.88 -13.25
C PRO A 227 13.24 -12.97 -14.48
N ASP A 228 12.62 -13.34 -15.59
CA ASP A 228 12.57 -12.53 -16.82
C ASP A 228 11.82 -11.21 -16.64
N LEU A 229 10.80 -11.19 -15.77
CA LEU A 229 10.07 -9.98 -15.38
C LEU A 229 10.65 -9.33 -14.10
N GLY A 230 11.42 -10.10 -13.34
CA GLY A 230 11.95 -9.73 -12.03
C GLY A 230 10.88 -9.69 -10.95
N ILE A 231 9.90 -10.61 -11.01
CA ILE A 231 8.75 -10.68 -10.09
C ILE A 231 8.69 -12.09 -9.49
N CYS A 232 8.60 -12.17 -8.16
CA CYS A 232 8.31 -13.44 -7.47
C CYS A 232 6.79 -13.63 -7.35
N ASP A 233 6.36 -14.89 -7.20
CA ASP A 233 4.93 -15.25 -7.08
C ASP A 233 4.08 -14.55 -8.15
N TYR A 234 4.53 -14.61 -9.41
CA TYR A 234 3.93 -13.84 -10.50
C TYR A 234 2.50 -14.28 -10.73
N ILE A 235 1.59 -13.33 -10.59
CA ILE A 235 0.18 -13.50 -10.91
C ILE A 235 -0.04 -12.92 -12.31
N ASP A 236 -0.33 -13.77 -13.29
CA ASP A 236 -0.66 -13.28 -14.63
C ASP A 236 -1.95 -12.46 -14.53
N PRO A 237 -2.00 -11.18 -14.93
CA PRO A 237 -3.23 -10.38 -14.89
C PRO A 237 -4.36 -10.99 -15.74
N ASN A 238 -4.00 -11.76 -16.78
CA ASN A 238 -4.96 -12.56 -17.52
C ASN A 238 -5.43 -13.76 -16.70
N GLN A 239 -4.60 -14.29 -15.81
CA GLN A 239 -5.00 -15.25 -14.78
C GLN A 239 -5.70 -14.62 -13.57
N LEU A 240 -5.51 -13.34 -13.22
CA LEU A 240 -6.40 -12.63 -12.28
C LEU A 240 -7.78 -12.38 -12.91
N SER A 241 -7.80 -12.20 -14.23
CA SER A 241 -9.02 -12.32 -15.03
C SER A 241 -9.50 -13.79 -15.18
N SER A 242 -8.69 -14.77 -14.71
CA SER A 242 -8.99 -16.21 -14.68
C SER A 242 -9.05 -16.81 -13.26
N ASP A 243 -8.99 -15.98 -12.22
CA ASP A 243 -9.49 -16.22 -10.87
C ASP A 243 -10.87 -15.55 -10.69
N VAL A 244 -11.50 -15.19 -11.80
CA VAL A 244 -12.85 -15.69 -12.08
C VAL A 244 -12.68 -17.21 -12.22
N PRO A 245 -13.20 -18.06 -11.32
CA PRO A 245 -13.05 -19.52 -11.42
C PRO A 245 -13.65 -19.96 -12.75
N ASN A 246 -12.81 -20.10 -13.78
CA ASN A 246 -13.21 -20.18 -15.18
C ASN A 246 -14.21 -19.09 -15.59
N LYS A 247 -13.92 -18.33 -16.64
CA LYS A 247 -14.98 -18.16 -17.64
C LYS A 247 -15.24 -19.58 -18.13
N PRO A 248 -16.35 -20.27 -17.77
CA PRO A 248 -16.66 -21.42 -18.56
C PRO A 248 -16.89 -20.84 -19.96
N SER A 249 -16.30 -21.48 -20.94
CA SER A 249 -16.67 -21.45 -22.33
C SER A 249 -18.19 -21.36 -22.54
N THR A 250 -18.83 -20.20 -22.35
CA THR A 250 -20.30 -20.13 -22.29
C THR A 250 -20.90 -21.31 -21.51
N GLY A 251 -20.35 -21.63 -20.33
CA GLY A 251 -20.92 -22.69 -19.50
C GLY A 251 -22.16 -22.16 -18.84
N ASN A 252 -23.25 -22.90 -18.97
CA ASN A 252 -24.51 -22.57 -18.33
C ASN A 252 -24.34 -22.70 -16.80
N ILE A 253 -23.97 -21.60 -16.12
CA ILE A 253 -24.18 -21.49 -14.67
C ILE A 253 -25.68 -21.59 -14.45
N THR A 254 -26.11 -22.60 -13.69
CA THR A 254 -27.51 -22.81 -13.33
C THR A 254 -27.64 -22.69 -11.82
N GLY A 255 -28.50 -21.81 -11.33
CA GLY A 255 -28.88 -21.73 -9.92
C GLY A 255 -30.03 -22.67 -9.59
N SER A 256 -30.21 -23.00 -8.31
CA SER A 256 -31.40 -23.68 -7.78
C SER A 256 -31.84 -22.98 -6.50
N ILE A 257 -33.13 -22.61 -6.41
CA ILE A 257 -33.73 -22.06 -5.19
C ILE A 257 -34.45 -23.19 -4.44
N SER A 258 -33.89 -23.60 -3.31
CA SER A 258 -34.51 -24.55 -2.40
C SER A 258 -35.45 -23.85 -1.42
N GLY A 259 -36.61 -24.45 -1.18
CA GLY A 259 -37.68 -23.88 -0.35
C GLY A 259 -39.06 -24.23 -0.91
N ASN A 260 -40.09 -24.12 -0.07
CA ASN A 260 -41.46 -24.50 -0.44
C ASN A 260 -42.11 -23.39 -1.29
N SER A 261 -42.66 -23.74 -2.45
CA SER A 261 -43.35 -22.77 -3.32
C SER A 261 -44.65 -22.21 -2.72
N ASN A 262 -45.09 -22.70 -1.56
CA ASN A 262 -46.29 -22.22 -0.88
C ASN A 262 -45.90 -21.49 0.43
N LEU A 263 -46.03 -20.16 0.40
CA LEU A 263 -45.87 -19.30 1.57
C LEU A 263 -47.22 -19.15 2.29
N LYS A 264 -47.31 -19.68 3.52
CA LYS A 264 -48.51 -19.55 4.35
C LYS A 264 -48.54 -18.16 5.00
N ILE A 265 -49.69 -17.49 4.98
CA ILE A 265 -49.83 -16.16 5.62
C ILE A 265 -49.48 -16.22 7.11
N GLY A 266 -48.69 -15.25 7.56
CA GLY A 266 -48.24 -15.14 8.95
C GLY A 266 -47.14 -16.12 9.35
N ILE A 267 -46.74 -17.06 8.49
CA ILE A 267 -45.68 -18.03 8.77
C ILE A 267 -44.47 -17.71 7.89
N PRO A 268 -43.35 -17.22 8.45
CA PRO A 268 -42.15 -16.98 7.68
C PRO A 268 -41.58 -18.29 7.13
N ARG A 269 -41.04 -18.25 5.91
CA ARG A 269 -40.29 -19.37 5.32
C ARG A 269 -38.92 -18.92 4.86
N TYR A 270 -37.98 -19.85 4.94
CA TYR A 270 -36.62 -19.68 4.49
C TYR A 270 -36.43 -20.33 3.12
N TYR A 271 -35.66 -19.66 2.28
CA TYR A 271 -35.23 -20.14 0.98
C TYR A 271 -33.72 -20.03 0.91
N THR A 272 -33.09 -21.03 0.30
CA THR A 272 -31.64 -21.07 0.11
C THR A 272 -31.31 -21.21 -1.36
N VAL A 273 -30.17 -20.65 -1.75
CA VAL A 273 -29.65 -20.80 -3.11
C VAL A 273 -28.45 -21.74 -3.12
N SER A 274 -28.36 -22.56 -4.17
CA SER A 274 -27.12 -23.21 -4.56
C SER A 274 -26.86 -23.01 -6.05
N PHE A 275 -25.60 -22.98 -6.43
CA PHE A 275 -25.17 -22.82 -7.82
C PHE A 275 -24.48 -24.08 -8.32
N ARG A 276 -24.68 -24.37 -9.60
CA ARG A 276 -23.97 -25.43 -10.31
C ARG A 276 -23.36 -24.89 -11.59
N GLU A 277 -22.13 -25.30 -11.85
CA GLU A 277 -21.43 -25.04 -13.10
C GLU A 277 -21.14 -26.38 -13.78
N ASN A 278 -21.55 -26.51 -15.05
CA ASN A 278 -21.38 -27.74 -15.84
C ASN A 278 -21.89 -29.03 -15.13
N GLY A 279 -22.89 -28.89 -14.25
CA GLY A 279 -23.49 -29.98 -13.48
C GLY A 279 -22.87 -30.25 -12.10
N ALA A 280 -21.74 -29.62 -11.76
CA ALA A 280 -21.09 -29.73 -10.45
C ALA A 280 -21.51 -28.57 -9.52
N GLU A 281 -21.69 -28.84 -8.23
CA GLU A 281 -22.01 -27.82 -7.22
C GLU A 281 -20.79 -26.97 -6.87
N ILE A 282 -20.96 -25.64 -6.86
CA ILE A 282 -19.89 -24.68 -6.60
C ILE A 282 -20.14 -23.92 -5.29
N SER A 283 -19.07 -23.41 -4.69
CA SER A 283 -19.14 -22.65 -3.43
C SER A 283 -19.89 -21.32 -3.61
N LEU A 284 -20.58 -20.87 -2.56
CA LEU A 284 -21.25 -19.56 -2.54
C LEU A 284 -20.25 -18.41 -2.47
N SER A 285 -19.07 -18.64 -1.89
CA SER A 285 -17.98 -17.66 -1.85
C SER A 285 -17.42 -17.29 -3.24
N SER A 286 -17.68 -18.12 -4.25
CA SER A 286 -17.23 -17.91 -5.64
C SER A 286 -18.27 -17.23 -6.55
N VAL A 287 -19.46 -16.89 -6.05
CA VAL A 287 -20.53 -16.27 -6.84
C VAL A 287 -21.05 -15.02 -6.13
N SER A 288 -20.91 -13.85 -6.77
CA SER A 288 -21.61 -12.64 -6.35
C SER A 288 -23.03 -12.67 -6.88
N PHE A 289 -24.03 -12.69 -5.99
CA PHE A 289 -25.44 -12.71 -6.37
C PHE A 289 -26.32 -11.89 -5.42
N GLU A 290 -27.48 -11.48 -5.90
CA GLU A 290 -28.48 -10.73 -5.14
C GLU A 290 -29.87 -11.36 -5.27
N TRP A 291 -30.62 -11.36 -4.16
CA TRP A 291 -32.03 -11.72 -4.13
C TRP A 291 -32.90 -10.54 -4.57
N LYS A 292 -33.83 -10.80 -5.49
CA LYS A 292 -34.87 -9.84 -5.87
C LYS A 292 -36.25 -10.47 -5.75
N VAL A 293 -37.14 -9.81 -5.02
CA VAL A 293 -38.55 -10.17 -4.95
C VAL A 293 -39.31 -9.29 -5.94
N ASP A 294 -39.78 -9.89 -7.03
CA ASP A 294 -40.62 -9.24 -8.04
C ASP A 294 -42.09 -9.52 -7.70
N SER A 295 -42.74 -8.52 -7.11
CA SER A 295 -44.08 -8.63 -6.53
C SER A 295 -44.84 -7.31 -6.64
N ASP A 296 -46.11 -7.38 -7.05
CA ASP A 296 -47.03 -6.24 -7.09
C ASP A 296 -47.57 -5.82 -5.71
N PHE A 297 -47.09 -6.46 -4.65
CA PHE A 297 -47.51 -6.22 -3.28
C PHE A 297 -46.34 -6.40 -2.31
N PRO A 298 -46.36 -5.74 -1.14
CA PRO A 298 -45.27 -5.81 -0.19
C PRO A 298 -45.12 -7.22 0.39
N VAL A 299 -43.91 -7.76 0.32
CA VAL A 299 -43.47 -9.00 0.97
C VAL A 299 -42.32 -8.65 1.90
N SER A 300 -42.39 -9.09 3.16
CA SER A 300 -41.28 -8.89 4.08
C SER A 300 -40.15 -9.83 3.72
N GLN A 301 -38.95 -9.29 3.56
CA GLN A 301 -37.74 -10.04 3.23
C GLN A 301 -36.62 -9.71 4.22
N ASP A 302 -35.88 -10.73 4.61
CA ASP A 302 -34.72 -10.62 5.50
C ASP A 302 -33.65 -11.58 5.01
N VAL A 303 -32.48 -11.06 4.63
CA VAL A 303 -31.39 -11.84 4.02
C VAL A 303 -30.34 -12.10 5.09
N THR A 304 -29.96 -13.36 5.24
CA THR A 304 -29.10 -13.85 6.32
C THR A 304 -28.13 -14.91 5.80
N GLY A 305 -26.96 -15.02 6.42
CA GLY A 305 -25.90 -15.95 6.03
C GLY A 305 -24.56 -15.25 5.86
N GLU A 306 -23.46 -16.01 5.88
CA GLU A 306 -22.10 -15.46 5.70
C GLU A 306 -21.89 -14.91 4.27
N HIS A 307 -22.64 -15.46 3.31
CA HIS A 307 -22.61 -15.08 1.90
C HIS A 307 -24.01 -14.72 1.36
N ASN A 308 -24.93 -14.28 2.23
CA ASN A 308 -26.32 -13.94 1.87
C ASN A 308 -27.12 -15.09 1.22
N GLU A 309 -26.75 -16.33 1.55
CA GLU A 309 -27.26 -17.55 0.93
C GLU A 309 -28.70 -17.91 1.32
N THR A 310 -29.22 -17.32 2.39
CA THR A 310 -30.57 -17.57 2.89
C THR A 310 -31.42 -16.29 2.88
N ILE A 311 -32.63 -16.38 2.33
CA ILE A 311 -33.64 -15.32 2.44
C ILE A 311 -34.87 -15.84 3.18
N LYS A 312 -35.32 -15.06 4.17
CA LYS A 312 -36.56 -15.29 4.90
C LYS A 312 -37.65 -14.40 4.34
N LEU A 313 -38.75 -15.00 3.90
CA LEU A 313 -39.91 -14.29 3.37
C LEU A 313 -41.13 -14.48 4.27
N SER A 314 -41.93 -13.43 4.46
CA SER A 314 -43.24 -13.50 5.11
C SER A 314 -44.26 -12.55 4.48
N ALA A 315 -45.52 -12.98 4.50
CA ALA A 315 -46.67 -12.21 4.01
C ALA A 315 -47.75 -12.17 5.10
N SER A 316 -48.30 -10.98 5.36
CA SER A 316 -49.26 -10.76 6.47
C SER A 316 -50.65 -10.32 6.00
N ASP A 317 -50.80 -9.91 4.73
CA ASP A 317 -52.06 -9.39 4.19
C ASP A 317 -52.95 -10.53 3.65
N LYS A 318 -54.04 -10.83 4.37
CA LYS A 318 -55.01 -11.87 4.02
C LYS A 318 -55.68 -11.67 2.65
N ASN A 319 -55.70 -10.45 2.11
CA ASN A 319 -56.26 -10.18 0.79
C ASN A 319 -55.35 -10.65 -0.37
N ARG A 320 -54.20 -11.25 -0.06
CA ARG A 320 -53.22 -11.75 -1.03
C ARG A 320 -53.25 -13.27 -1.19
N ILE A 321 -54.14 -13.97 -0.48
CA ILE A 321 -54.36 -15.41 -0.65
C ILE A 321 -54.75 -15.68 -2.11
N GLY A 322 -54.06 -16.62 -2.75
CA GLY A 322 -54.24 -16.97 -4.16
C GLY A 322 -53.44 -16.11 -5.15
N LYS A 323 -52.66 -15.13 -4.68
CA LYS A 323 -51.69 -14.41 -5.51
C LYS A 323 -50.32 -15.11 -5.48
N SER A 324 -49.53 -14.90 -6.53
CA SER A 324 -48.15 -15.35 -6.60
C SER A 324 -47.21 -14.18 -6.84
N PHE A 325 -45.93 -14.39 -6.53
CA PHE A 325 -44.83 -13.48 -6.82
C PHE A 325 -43.59 -14.27 -7.23
N LYS A 326 -42.61 -13.60 -7.84
CA LYS A 326 -41.37 -14.25 -8.28
C LYS A 326 -40.23 -13.92 -7.35
N LEU A 327 -39.55 -14.96 -6.88
CA LEU A 327 -38.27 -14.86 -6.20
C LEU A 327 -37.17 -15.09 -7.22
N GLN A 328 -36.32 -14.09 -7.44
CA GLN A 328 -35.32 -14.06 -8.50
C GLN A 328 -33.92 -13.90 -7.92
N ILE A 329 -32.94 -14.47 -8.63
CA ILE A 329 -31.52 -14.30 -8.31
C ILE A 329 -30.81 -13.68 -9.50
N PHE A 330 -30.09 -12.60 -9.25
CA PHE A 330 -29.28 -11.90 -10.22
C PHE A 330 -27.80 -12.09 -9.90
N ALA A 331 -26.99 -12.33 -10.93
CA ALA A 331 -25.53 -12.25 -10.86
C ALA A 331 -25.07 -11.33 -12.00
N ASP A 332 -24.23 -10.34 -11.70
CA ASP A 332 -23.72 -9.34 -12.65
C ASP A 332 -24.81 -8.77 -13.58
N THR A 333 -25.98 -8.41 -13.00
CA THR A 333 -27.18 -7.88 -13.67
C THR A 333 -27.95 -8.84 -14.60
N LYS A 334 -27.53 -10.11 -14.72
CA LYS A 334 -28.26 -11.15 -15.47
C LYS A 334 -29.13 -11.99 -14.53
N LEU A 335 -30.37 -12.24 -14.94
CA LEU A 335 -31.25 -13.19 -14.24
C LEU A 335 -30.71 -14.62 -14.40
N ILE A 336 -30.41 -15.28 -13.28
CA ILE A 336 -29.88 -16.66 -13.26
C ILE A 336 -30.98 -17.69 -13.04
N ILE A 337 -31.87 -17.42 -12.09
CA ILE A 337 -33.01 -18.29 -11.77
C ILE A 337 -34.16 -17.47 -11.21
N GLU A 338 -35.39 -17.90 -11.51
CA GLU A 338 -36.60 -17.44 -10.86
C GLU A 338 -37.42 -18.61 -10.32
N LYS A 339 -38.13 -18.38 -9.22
CA LYS A 339 -39.06 -19.32 -8.61
C LYS A 339 -40.35 -18.62 -8.26
N GLU A 340 -41.46 -19.17 -8.73
CA GLU A 340 -42.79 -18.67 -8.38
C GLU A 340 -43.20 -19.16 -6.98
N ILE A 341 -43.62 -18.22 -6.14
CA ILE A 341 -44.09 -18.46 -4.78
C ILE A 341 -45.57 -18.06 -4.70
N ASN A 342 -46.41 -19.02 -4.30
CA ASN A 342 -47.84 -18.85 -4.10
C ASN A 342 -48.14 -18.53 -2.64
N ILE A 343 -48.99 -17.53 -2.42
CA ILE A 343 -49.53 -17.22 -1.10
C ILE A 343 -50.77 -18.08 -0.86
N ILE A 344 -50.69 -18.92 0.17
CA ILE A 344 -51.77 -19.82 0.56
C ILE A 344 -52.27 -19.52 1.96
N ASP A 345 -53.49 -19.94 2.23
CA ASP A 345 -54.08 -19.83 3.57
C ASP A 345 -53.44 -20.81 4.56
N VAL A 346 -53.56 -20.47 5.84
CA VAL A 346 -53.27 -21.37 6.96
C VAL A 346 -54.50 -22.25 7.19
N MET A 347 -54.84 -23.09 6.20
CA MET A 347 -55.63 -24.29 6.48
C MET A 347 -54.73 -25.39 7.06
#